data_AF-A0A946EGX2-F1
#
_entry.id   AF-A0A946EGX2-F1
#
_cell.length_a   1.000
_cell.length_b   1.000
_cell.length_c   1.000
_cell.angle_alpha   90.00
_cell.angle_beta   90.00
_cell.angle_gamma   90.00
#
_symmetry.space_group_name_H-M   'P 1'
#
loop_
_entity.id
_entity.type
_entity.pdbx_description
1 polymer ?
#
loop_
_entity_poly.entity_id
_entity_poly.type
_entity_poly.pdbx_seq_one_letter_code
_entity_poly.pdbx_strand_id
1 'polypeptide(L)'
;MDYKGFDVTEKYLLDEYLISLMDVYLSHFRRRCLVDNTSKLVLWVRSTIQRDAFAMLMIKGRIKDEVYSASEIVEDIKISRQAIYQMIKDCIPEGWIRIYCDDKEIDRAEVDACKGVIKYCAGDEMLQLGRDFVKLHIIKTDETFLNAKWDDLMAFQRVKNKLIV
;
A
#
# COMPACT_ATOMS: atom_id res chain seq x y z
N MET A 1 28.15 10.59 -7.94
CA MET A 1 27.51 11.89 -7.62
C MET A 1 28.27 12.47 -6.45
N ASP A 2 28.90 13.62 -6.66
CA ASP A 2 29.76 14.26 -5.67
C ASP A 2 28.89 15.23 -4.84
N TYR A 3 28.39 14.74 -3.71
CA TYR A 3 27.47 15.48 -2.84
C TYR A 3 28.25 16.48 -1.97
N LYS A 4 28.65 17.61 -2.56
CA LYS A 4 29.25 18.72 -1.81
C LYS A 4 28.18 19.41 -0.95
N GLY A 5 28.28 19.31 0.38
CA GLY A 5 27.49 20.13 1.31
C GLY A 5 26.98 19.46 2.59
N PHE A 6 27.08 18.14 2.72
CA PHE A 6 26.59 17.40 3.89
C PHE A 6 27.66 17.33 4.99
N ASP A 7 27.32 17.68 6.24
CA ASP A 7 28.14 17.31 7.40
C ASP A 7 28.16 15.77 7.55
N VAL A 8 29.21 15.21 8.15
CA VAL A 8 29.41 13.76 8.38
C VAL A 8 28.17 13.14 9.03
N THR A 9 27.52 13.86 9.95
CA THR A 9 26.29 13.47 10.61
C THR A 9 25.11 13.32 9.64
N GLU A 10 24.93 14.27 8.73
CA GLU A 10 23.83 14.28 7.78
C GLU A 10 24.02 13.17 6.72
N LYS A 11 25.26 12.96 6.28
CA LYS A 11 25.60 11.84 5.39
C LYS A 11 25.29 10.49 6.05
N TYR A 12 25.74 10.30 7.29
CA TYR A 12 25.48 9.07 8.05
C TYR A 12 23.96 8.80 8.15
N LEU A 13 23.17 9.82 8.49
CA LEU A 13 21.71 9.68 8.61
C LEU A 13 21.02 9.37 7.26
N LEU A 14 21.49 9.95 6.16
CA LEU A 14 20.98 9.63 4.82
C LEU A 14 21.31 8.19 4.41
N ASP A 15 22.51 7.71 4.71
CA ASP A 15 22.92 6.33 4.43
C ASP A 15 22.07 5.33 5.24
N GLU A 16 21.86 5.59 6.54
CA GLU A 16 20.98 4.78 7.40
C GLU A 16 19.53 4.76 6.90
N TYR A 17 19.01 5.91 6.46
CA TYR A 17 17.67 6.01 5.87
C TYR A 17 17.57 5.22 4.56
N LEU A 18 18.60 5.29 3.71
CA LEU A 18 18.64 4.55 2.45
C LEU A 18 18.69 3.03 2.69
N ILE A 19 19.55 2.56 3.60
CA ILE A 19 19.63 1.14 3.99
C ILE A 19 18.26 0.66 4.46
N SER A 20 17.62 1.44 5.33
CA SER A 20 16.30 1.10 5.86
C SER A 20 15.23 0.99 4.77
N LEU A 21 15.22 1.89 3.79
CA LEU A 21 14.34 1.76 2.62
C LEU A 21 14.63 0.49 1.83
N MET A 22 15.90 0.15 1.61
CA MET A 22 16.29 -1.06 0.89
C MET A 22 15.83 -2.33 1.61
N ASP A 23 15.93 -2.37 2.94
CA ASP A 23 15.42 -3.49 3.74
C ASP A 23 13.91 -3.66 3.61
N VAL A 24 13.15 -2.55 3.57
CA VAL A 24 11.71 -2.57 3.32
C VAL A 24 11.42 -3.19 1.95
N TYR A 25 12.11 -2.75 0.89
CA TYR A 25 11.92 -3.27 -0.47
C TYR A 25 12.29 -4.76 -0.57
N LEU A 26 13.41 -5.17 0.02
CA LEU A 26 13.84 -6.58 0.01
C LEU A 26 12.88 -7.47 0.81
N SER A 27 12.38 -7.01 1.95
CA SER A 27 11.35 -7.71 2.73
C SER A 27 10.07 -7.91 1.91
N HIS A 28 9.63 -6.87 1.20
CA HIS A 28 8.49 -6.94 0.31
C HIS A 28 8.70 -7.95 -0.83
N PHE A 29 9.87 -7.94 -1.47
CA PHE A 29 10.21 -8.90 -2.52
C PHE A 29 10.25 -10.34 -2.03
N ARG A 30 10.96 -10.63 -0.91
CA ARG A 30 11.02 -11.97 -0.31
C ARG A 30 9.63 -12.53 -0.03
N ARG A 31 8.71 -11.69 0.44
CA ARG A 31 7.31 -12.08 0.68
C ARG A 31 6.61 -12.54 -0.59
N ARG A 32 6.85 -11.88 -1.73
CA ARG A 32 6.27 -12.27 -3.01
C ARG A 32 6.73 -13.66 -3.47
N CYS A 33 7.93 -14.08 -3.05
CA CYS A 33 8.52 -15.38 -3.41
C CYS A 33 8.11 -16.54 -2.48
N LEU A 34 7.51 -16.28 -1.31
CA LEU A 34 7.05 -17.32 -0.40
C LEU A 34 5.63 -17.78 -0.80
N VAL A 35 5.45 -19.09 -1.03
CA VAL A 35 4.21 -19.67 -1.61
C VAL A 35 3.48 -20.64 -0.65
N ASP A 36 4.14 -21.15 0.38
CA ASP A 36 3.57 -22.22 1.21
C ASP A 36 2.44 -21.72 2.13
N ASN A 37 1.33 -22.46 2.16
CA ASN A 37 0.13 -22.22 2.99
C ASN A 37 -0.52 -20.82 2.83
N THR A 38 -0.47 -20.24 1.63
CA THR A 38 -0.98 -18.88 1.38
C THR A 38 -2.43 -18.83 0.89
N SER A 39 -3.23 -17.86 1.36
CA SER A 39 -4.64 -17.69 0.94
C SER A 39 -4.78 -17.31 -0.54
N LYS A 40 -5.98 -17.51 -1.10
CA LYS A 40 -6.29 -17.17 -2.51
C LYS A 40 -6.03 -15.69 -2.81
N LEU A 41 -6.43 -14.79 -1.91
CA LEU A 41 -6.14 -13.36 -2.04
C LEU A 41 -4.63 -13.11 -2.10
N VAL A 42 -3.85 -13.75 -1.23
CA VAL A 42 -2.41 -13.55 -1.19
C VAL A 42 -1.73 -14.03 -2.47
N LEU A 43 -2.13 -15.19 -2.99
CA LEU A 43 -1.66 -15.70 -4.27
C LEU A 43 -1.99 -14.74 -5.42
N TRP A 44 -3.20 -14.18 -5.43
CA TRP A 44 -3.63 -13.20 -6.42
C TRP A 44 -2.81 -11.91 -6.36
N VAL A 45 -2.67 -11.31 -5.16
CA VAL A 45 -1.89 -10.08 -4.94
C VAL A 45 -0.43 -10.27 -5.36
N ARG A 46 0.17 -11.42 -5.06
CA ARG A 46 1.58 -11.70 -5.34
C ARG A 46 1.85 -12.08 -6.80
N SER A 47 0.84 -12.39 -7.60
CA SER A 47 1.07 -12.88 -8.97
C SER A 47 1.65 -11.83 -9.91
N THR A 48 1.39 -10.54 -9.69
CA THR A 48 1.99 -9.42 -10.46
C THR A 48 2.25 -8.23 -9.55
N ILE A 49 3.16 -7.33 -9.95
CA ILE A 49 3.39 -6.08 -9.21
C ILE A 49 2.18 -5.12 -9.32
N GLN A 50 1.43 -5.22 -10.42
CA GLN A 50 0.27 -4.38 -10.68
C GLN A 50 -0.91 -4.71 -9.75
N ARG A 51 -1.17 -6.00 -9.50
CA ARG A 51 -2.19 -6.45 -8.52
C ARG A 51 -1.85 -6.05 -7.10
N ASP A 52 -0.56 -6.07 -6.77
CA ASP A 52 -0.04 -5.58 -5.49
C ASP A 52 -0.31 -4.08 -5.31
N ALA A 53 0.06 -3.27 -6.31
CA ALA A 53 -0.21 -1.84 -6.30
C ALA A 53 -1.71 -1.53 -6.20
N PHE A 54 -2.56 -2.28 -6.92
CA PHE A 54 -4.01 -2.18 -6.80
C PHE A 54 -4.50 -2.47 -5.38
N ALA A 55 -4.08 -3.59 -4.79
CA ALA A 55 -4.48 -3.95 -3.43
C ALA A 55 -4.03 -2.90 -2.41
N MET A 56 -2.80 -2.37 -2.54
CA MET A 56 -2.31 -1.30 -1.66
C MET A 56 -3.13 -0.01 -1.79
N LEU A 57 -3.56 0.37 -3.01
CA LEU A 57 -4.44 1.53 -3.19
C LEU A 57 -5.81 1.30 -2.52
N MET A 58 -6.41 0.14 -2.70
CA MET A 58 -7.69 -0.19 -2.08
C MET A 58 -7.62 -0.17 -0.54
N ILE A 59 -6.52 -0.70 0.02
CA ILE A 59 -6.26 -0.67 1.47
C ILE A 59 -6.09 0.77 1.96
N LYS A 60 -5.31 1.60 1.24
CA LYS A 60 -5.14 3.03 1.54
C LYS A 60 -6.50 3.72 1.59
N GLY A 61 -7.35 3.48 0.58
CA GLY A 61 -8.70 4.04 0.54
C GLY A 61 -9.50 3.66 1.77
N ARG A 62 -9.51 2.37 2.10
CA ARG A 62 -10.25 1.87 3.28
C ARG A 62 -9.76 2.45 4.60
N ILE A 63 -8.47 2.71 4.75
CA ILE A 63 -7.89 3.32 5.96
C ILE A 63 -8.26 4.80 6.06
N LYS A 64 -8.31 5.50 4.92
CA LYS A 64 -8.60 6.95 4.85
C LYS A 64 -10.08 7.29 4.71
N ASP A 65 -10.94 6.27 4.67
CA ASP A 65 -12.36 6.42 4.33
C ASP A 65 -12.57 7.07 2.95
N GLU A 66 -11.67 6.75 2.01
CA GLU A 66 -11.70 7.16 0.61
C GLU A 66 -12.14 5.97 -0.27
N VAL A 67 -12.90 6.28 -1.32
CA VAL A 67 -13.34 5.32 -2.34
C VAL A 67 -12.94 5.82 -3.72
N TYR A 68 -12.49 4.92 -4.58
CA TYR A 68 -11.95 5.28 -5.90
C TYR A 68 -12.79 4.67 -7.02
N SER A 69 -13.15 5.48 -8.01
CA SER A 69 -13.67 5.01 -9.30
C SER A 69 -12.58 4.31 -10.12
N ALA A 70 -12.97 3.52 -11.11
CA ALA A 70 -12.01 2.86 -12.00
C ALA A 70 -11.07 3.86 -12.72
N SER A 71 -11.53 5.09 -12.97
CA SER A 71 -10.73 6.13 -13.64
C SER A 71 -9.68 6.72 -12.70
N GLU A 72 -10.04 6.98 -11.44
CA GLU A 72 -9.10 7.44 -10.41
C GLU A 72 -8.04 6.37 -10.12
N ILE A 73 -8.42 5.10 -10.09
CA ILE A 73 -7.47 3.99 -9.91
C ILE A 73 -6.45 3.94 -11.07
N VAL A 74 -6.90 4.14 -12.32
CA VAL A 74 -5.99 4.22 -13.49
C VAL A 74 -5.03 5.40 -13.35
N GLU A 75 -5.52 6.54 -12.85
CA GLU A 75 -4.72 7.73 -12.67
C GLU A 75 -3.67 7.58 -11.56
N ASP A 76 -4.02 6.97 -10.44
CA ASP A 76 -3.12 6.80 -9.29
C ASP A 76 -2.03 5.75 -9.56
N ILE A 77 -2.39 4.62 -10.17
CA ILE A 77 -1.47 3.49 -10.35
C ILE A 77 -0.73 3.56 -11.70
N LYS A 78 -1.23 4.36 -12.65
CA LYS A 78 -0.67 4.51 -14.01
C LYS A 78 -0.53 3.19 -14.77
N ILE A 79 -1.53 2.30 -14.64
CA ILE A 79 -1.63 1.05 -15.41
C ILE A 79 -2.83 1.06 -16.34
N SER A 80 -2.87 0.14 -17.32
CA SER A 80 -3.89 0.17 -18.35
C SER A 80 -5.30 0.02 -17.75
N ARG A 81 -6.25 0.75 -18.35
CA ARG A 81 -7.67 0.66 -17.99
C ARG A 81 -8.16 -0.79 -18.01
N GLN A 82 -7.81 -1.54 -19.05
CA GLN A 82 -8.17 -2.96 -19.17
C GLN A 82 -7.68 -3.79 -17.98
N ALA A 83 -6.44 -3.58 -17.51
CA ALA A 83 -5.91 -4.29 -16.35
C ALA A 83 -6.70 -3.95 -15.07
N ILE A 84 -7.05 -2.67 -14.86
CA ILE A 84 -7.87 -2.25 -13.72
C ILE A 84 -9.25 -2.90 -13.74
N TYR A 85 -9.95 -2.86 -14.87
CA TYR A 85 -11.27 -3.53 -14.98
C TYR A 85 -11.17 -5.03 -14.73
N GLN A 86 -10.10 -5.68 -15.21
CA GLN A 86 -9.87 -7.09 -14.93
C GLN A 86 -9.63 -7.33 -13.43
N MET A 87 -8.84 -6.50 -12.76
CA MET A 87 -8.61 -6.62 -11.31
C MET A 87 -9.89 -6.42 -10.49
N ILE A 88 -10.71 -5.43 -10.86
CA ILE A 88 -12.02 -5.20 -10.24
C ILE A 88 -12.91 -6.44 -10.45
N LYS A 89 -12.98 -6.95 -11.67
CA LYS A 89 -13.78 -8.15 -12.01
C LYS A 89 -13.32 -9.39 -11.26
N ASP A 90 -12.01 -9.54 -11.02
CA ASP A 90 -11.47 -10.62 -10.19
C ASP A 90 -11.88 -10.46 -8.71
N CYS A 91 -11.93 -9.23 -8.19
CA CYS A 91 -12.15 -8.96 -6.77
C CYS A 91 -13.62 -8.93 -6.34
N ILE A 92 -14.55 -8.50 -7.21
CA ILE A 92 -15.98 -8.37 -6.87
C ILE A 92 -16.59 -9.71 -6.40
N PRO A 93 -16.43 -10.84 -7.12
CA PRO A 93 -17.05 -12.10 -6.73
C PRO A 93 -16.52 -12.64 -5.39
N GLU A 94 -15.24 -12.37 -5.11
CA GLU A 94 -14.54 -12.83 -3.91
C GLU A 94 -14.81 -11.94 -2.68
N GLY A 95 -15.41 -10.76 -2.86
CA GLY A 95 -15.64 -9.80 -1.78
C GLY A 95 -14.36 -9.12 -1.27
N TRP A 96 -13.28 -9.15 -2.06
CA TRP A 96 -12.01 -8.51 -1.67
C TRP A 96 -12.05 -6.99 -1.75
N ILE A 97 -13.04 -6.44 -2.44
CA ILE A 97 -13.34 -5.00 -2.49
C ILE A 97 -14.79 -4.75 -2.08
N ARG A 98 -15.03 -3.61 -1.43
CA ARG A 98 -16.35 -3.04 -1.21
C ARG A 98 -16.73 -2.19 -2.41
N ILE A 99 -18.03 -2.08 -2.66
CA ILE A 99 -18.56 -1.41 -3.84
C ILE A 99 -19.51 -0.31 -3.39
N TYR A 100 -19.37 0.87 -3.99
CA TYR A 100 -20.18 2.03 -3.68
C TYR A 100 -20.81 2.54 -4.97
N CYS A 101 -22.08 2.94 -4.90
CA CYS A 101 -22.73 3.77 -5.90
C CYS A 101 -22.74 5.20 -5.36
N ASP A 102 -21.92 6.06 -5.96
CA ASP A 102 -21.53 7.36 -5.42
C ASP A 102 -20.90 7.23 -4.02
N ASP A 103 -21.68 7.43 -2.96
CA ASP A 103 -21.21 7.37 -1.56
C ASP A 103 -21.95 6.30 -0.73
N LYS A 104 -22.89 5.57 -1.36
CA LYS A 104 -23.64 4.51 -0.70
C LYS A 104 -23.02 3.14 -1.01
N GLU A 105 -22.65 2.39 0.02
CA GLU A 105 -22.22 0.99 -0.13
C GLU A 105 -23.39 0.15 -0.68
N ILE A 106 -23.11 -0.66 -1.70
CA ILE A 106 -24.08 -1.51 -2.37
C ILE A 106 -23.57 -2.95 -2.44
N ASP A 107 -24.50 -3.89 -2.54
CA ASP A 107 -24.14 -5.29 -2.77
C ASP A 107 -23.69 -5.53 -4.21
N ARG A 108 -22.90 -6.59 -4.41
CA ARG A 108 -22.45 -7.04 -5.74
C ARG A 108 -23.59 -7.27 -6.75
N ALA A 109 -24.78 -7.63 -6.26
CA ALA A 109 -25.96 -7.87 -7.11
C ALA A 109 -26.59 -6.56 -7.61
N GLU A 110 -26.26 -5.43 -6.98
CA GLU A 110 -26.84 -4.11 -7.28
C GLU A 110 -25.94 -3.27 -8.20
N VAL A 111 -24.76 -3.77 -8.56
CA VAL A 111 -23.77 -3.04 -9.39
C VAL A 111 -24.37 -2.61 -10.72
N ASP A 112 -25.05 -3.53 -11.41
CA ASP A 112 -25.70 -3.27 -12.70
C ASP A 112 -26.90 -2.32 -12.60
N ALA A 113 -27.46 -2.17 -11.39
CA ALA A 113 -28.58 -1.28 -11.11
C ALA A 113 -28.14 0.14 -10.69
N CYS A 114 -26.83 0.36 -10.45
CA CYS A 114 -26.32 1.67 -10.09
C CYS A 114 -26.47 2.66 -11.24
N LYS A 115 -27.06 3.82 -10.94
CA LYS A 115 -27.19 4.95 -11.88
C LYS A 115 -26.11 6.01 -11.70
N GLY A 116 -25.33 5.92 -10.62
CA GLY A 116 -24.25 6.84 -10.26
C GLY A 116 -22.87 6.30 -10.64
N VAL A 117 -21.83 6.86 -10.03
CA VAL A 117 -20.45 6.43 -10.25
C VAL A 117 -20.12 5.26 -9.33
N ILE A 118 -19.71 4.14 -9.91
CA ILE A 118 -19.20 3.02 -9.11
C ILE A 118 -17.80 3.34 -8.58
N LYS A 119 -17.61 3.19 -7.27
CA LYS A 119 -16.34 3.36 -6.56
C LYS A 119 -16.02 2.15 -5.68
N TYR A 120 -14.74 2.03 -5.31
CA TYR A 120 -14.21 0.85 -4.63
C TYR A 120 -13.22 1.22 -3.52
N CYS A 121 -13.18 0.38 -2.49
CA CYS A 121 -12.10 0.33 -1.50
C CYS A 121 -11.91 -1.12 -1.01
N ALA A 122 -10.92 -1.38 -0.16
CA ALA A 122 -10.66 -2.73 0.32
C ALA A 122 -11.82 -3.31 1.15
N GLY A 123 -12.16 -4.56 0.88
CA GLY A 123 -12.94 -5.42 1.77
C GLY A 123 -12.13 -5.88 2.98
N ASP A 124 -12.78 -6.60 3.88
CA ASP A 124 -12.19 -6.92 5.19
C ASP A 124 -10.98 -7.87 5.07
N GLU A 125 -11.03 -8.85 4.17
CA GLU A 125 -9.89 -9.77 3.93
C GLU A 125 -8.67 -9.00 3.37
N MET A 126 -8.90 -8.08 2.43
CA MET A 126 -7.83 -7.27 1.84
C MET A 126 -7.26 -6.27 2.83
N LEU A 127 -8.10 -5.66 3.68
CA LEU A 127 -7.63 -4.83 4.77
C LEU A 127 -6.79 -5.64 5.78
N GLN A 128 -7.24 -6.85 6.12
CA GLN A 128 -6.50 -7.72 7.04
C GLN A 128 -5.14 -8.13 6.47
N LEU A 129 -5.05 -8.41 5.16
CA LEU A 129 -3.78 -8.63 4.48
C LEU A 129 -2.80 -7.46 4.65
N GLY A 130 -3.30 -6.22 4.57
CA GLY A 130 -2.51 -5.01 4.82
C GLY A 130 -2.04 -4.91 6.27
N ARG A 131 -2.89 -5.27 7.24
CA ARG A 131 -2.51 -5.28 8.66
C ARG A 131 -1.49 -6.36 8.97
N ASP A 132 -1.65 -7.55 8.40
CA ASP A 132 -0.71 -8.65 8.57
C ASP A 132 0.63 -8.36 7.90
N PHE A 133 0.63 -7.58 6.81
CA PHE A 133 1.84 -7.02 6.23
C PHE A 133 2.61 -6.17 7.24
N VAL A 134 1.95 -5.22 7.91
CA VAL A 134 2.61 -4.34 8.89
C VAL A 134 3.15 -5.15 10.07
N LYS A 135 2.37 -6.10 10.61
CA LYS A 135 2.81 -6.96 11.72
C LYS A 135 4.06 -7.76 11.35
N LEU A 136 4.06 -8.42 10.19
CA LEU A 136 5.20 -9.19 9.71
C LEU A 136 6.40 -8.29 9.38
N HIS A 137 6.15 -7.07 8.88
CA HIS A 137 7.19 -6.10 8.62
C HIS A 137 7.88 -5.74 9.94
N ILE A 138 7.13 -5.25 10.94
CA ILE A 138 7.65 -4.89 12.27
C ILE A 138 8.48 -6.04 12.87
N ILE A 139 7.98 -7.27 12.87
CA ILE A 139 8.72 -8.43 13.41
C ILE A 139 10.03 -8.68 12.64
N LYS A 140 10.02 -8.55 11.31
CA LYS A 140 11.19 -8.85 10.47
C LYS A 140 12.17 -7.69 10.38
N THR A 141 11.75 -6.49 10.72
CA THR A 141 12.56 -5.28 10.68
C THR A 141 12.76 -4.69 12.07
N ASP A 142 12.52 -5.43 13.14
CA ASP A 142 12.65 -4.97 14.53
C ASP A 142 14.05 -4.39 14.82
N GLU A 143 15.08 -5.01 14.22
CA GLU A 143 16.48 -4.58 14.34
C GLU A 143 16.89 -3.49 13.31
N THR A 144 16.01 -3.09 12.37
CA THR A 144 16.36 -2.05 11.40
C THR A 144 16.23 -0.66 12.00
N PHE A 145 17.05 0.27 11.50
CA PHE A 145 17.07 1.66 11.95
C PHE A 145 15.67 2.30 11.94
N LEU A 146 14.82 2.06 10.93
CA LEU A 146 13.44 2.59 10.89
C LEU A 146 12.58 2.22 12.13
N ASN A 147 12.75 1.03 12.70
CA ASN A 147 11.96 0.59 13.87
C ASN A 147 12.69 0.85 15.19
N ALA A 148 14.00 0.58 15.25
CA ALA A 148 14.80 0.80 16.46
C ALA A 148 14.96 2.28 16.82
N LYS A 149 14.80 3.17 15.84
CA LYS A 149 15.03 4.62 15.95
C LYS A 149 13.80 5.43 15.57
N TRP A 150 12.60 4.84 15.65
CA TRP A 150 11.33 5.51 15.30
C TRP A 150 11.17 6.88 15.99
N ASP A 151 11.53 6.96 17.27
CA ASP A 151 11.52 8.21 18.04
C ASP A 151 12.57 9.22 17.55
N ASP A 152 13.75 8.77 17.13
CA ASP A 152 14.82 9.62 16.58
C ASP A 152 14.42 10.14 15.18
N LEU A 153 13.74 9.33 14.36
CA LEU A 153 13.14 9.73 13.07
C LEU A 153 12.04 10.79 13.23
N MET A 154 11.13 10.58 14.20
CA MET A 154 10.09 11.54 14.54
C MET A 154 10.68 12.82 15.17
N ALA A 155 11.77 12.71 15.95
CA ALA A 155 12.50 13.85 16.49
C ALA A 155 13.19 14.66 15.37
N PHE A 156 13.77 14.01 14.35
CA PHE A 156 14.39 14.68 13.21
C PHE A 156 13.36 15.49 12.40
N GLN A 157 12.15 14.95 12.17
CA GLN A 157 11.06 15.69 11.53
C GLN A 157 10.61 16.91 12.35
N ARG A 158 10.56 16.79 13.68
CA ARG A 158 10.21 17.90 14.59
C ARG A 158 11.28 19.00 14.61
N VAL A 159 12.56 18.64 14.51
CA VAL A 159 13.67 19.62 14.43
C VAL A 159 13.68 20.33 13.08
N LYS A 160 13.46 19.61 11.97
CA LYS A 160 13.40 20.21 10.63
C LYS A 160 12.23 21.21 10.48
N ASN A 161 11.07 20.92 11.07
CA ASN A 161 9.92 21.84 11.07
C ASN A 161 10.12 23.06 11.98
N LYS A 162 11.04 23.03 12.95
CA LYS A 162 11.41 24.20 13.77
C LYS A 162 12.45 25.12 13.12
N LEU A 163 13.17 24.64 12.11
CA LEU A 163 14.16 25.41 11.35
C LEU A 163 13.56 26.09 10.10
N ILE A 164 12.28 25.85 9.81
CA ILE A 164 11.53 26.43 8.67
C ILE A 164 10.54 27.51 9.15
N VAL A 165 10.66 28.00 10.39
CA VAL A 165 9.92 29.18 10.90
C VAL A 165 10.86 30.36 11.01
#